data_AF-A0AAU3SST0-F1
#
_entry.id   AF-A0AAU3SST0-F1
#
_cell.length_a   1.000
_cell.length_b   1.000
_cell.length_c   1.000
_cell.angle_alpha   90.00
_cell.angle_beta   90.00
_cell.angle_gamma   90.00
#
_symmetry.space_group_name_H-M   'P 1'
#
loop_
_entity.id
_entity.type
_entity.pdbx_description
1 polymer ?
#
loop_
_entity_poly.entity_id
_entity_poly.type
_entity_poly.pdbx_seq_one_letter_code
_entity_poly.pdbx_strand_id
1 'polypeptide(L)'
;MTFSPPAPPAFADCSPRQKAARVLSDVLAPANLVVALLLLVGWHSTASWTGLGWGLLGALFCGVVPIGIIVLGVRRGALTDQHIRVRRQRIVPMGLSLLSVIAGITLLHVLGAPRDVFALVVAMLVGLVSSLLVTVGWQISVHMSVAGGTVMILALVFGPVVLPAALIAAAVGWSRLVLKAHTPAQLLAGAALGGTAALTFALLS
;
A
#
# COMPACT_ATOMS: atom_id res chain seq x y z
N MET A 1 5.70 25.12 -7.20
CA MET A 1 6.95 24.64 -6.58
C MET A 1 6.91 23.12 -6.50
N THR A 2 7.85 22.42 -7.12
CA THR A 2 7.96 20.95 -7.01
C THR A 2 8.56 20.59 -5.65
N PHE A 3 7.76 20.02 -4.74
CA PHE A 3 8.25 19.49 -3.48
C PHE A 3 9.38 18.48 -3.75
N SER A 4 10.55 18.72 -3.16
CA SER A 4 11.67 17.76 -3.15
C SER A 4 11.93 17.38 -1.70
N PRO A 5 11.67 16.12 -1.30
CA PRO A 5 11.93 15.70 0.07
C PRO A 5 13.43 15.79 0.38
N PRO A 6 13.83 16.28 1.57
CA PRO A 6 15.24 16.35 1.97
C PRO A 6 15.84 14.95 2.06
N ALA A 7 17.14 14.80 1.81
CA ALA A 7 17.85 13.52 1.99
C ALA A 7 17.56 12.93 3.39
N PRO A 8 17.34 11.61 3.52
CA PRO A 8 17.06 11.03 4.83
C PRO A 8 18.31 11.19 5.71
N PRO A 9 18.17 11.64 6.97
CA PRO A 9 19.30 11.67 7.90
C PRO A 9 19.88 10.25 8.05
N ALA A 10 21.20 10.15 8.18
CA ALA A 10 21.83 8.87 8.50
C ALA A 10 21.25 8.35 9.83
N PHE A 11 20.98 7.05 9.93
CA PHE A 11 20.25 6.50 11.07
C PHE A 11 20.96 6.75 12.42
N ALA A 12 22.29 6.84 12.40
CA ALA A 12 23.12 7.20 13.54
C ALA A 12 22.77 8.59 14.11
N ASP A 13 22.42 9.53 13.25
CA ASP A 13 22.19 10.94 13.59
C ASP A 13 20.72 11.25 13.91
N CYS A 14 19.84 10.25 13.81
CA CYS A 14 18.41 10.42 14.08
C CYS A 14 18.13 10.55 15.58
N SER A 15 17.30 11.54 15.94
CA SER A 15 16.65 11.60 17.26
C SER A 15 15.81 10.33 17.54
N PRO A 16 15.53 9.98 18.81
CA PRO A 16 14.66 8.85 19.15
C PRO A 16 13.30 8.90 18.43
N ARG A 17 12.72 10.10 18.29
CA ARG A 17 11.47 10.34 17.56
C ARG A 17 11.58 9.97 16.07
N GLN A 18 12.69 10.32 15.42
CA GLN A 18 12.93 9.98 14.02
C GLN A 18 13.20 8.48 13.84
N LYS A 19 13.91 7.84 14.77
CA LYS A 19 14.12 6.39 14.76
C LYS A 19 12.79 5.63 14.85
N ALA A 20 11.93 6.00 15.80
CA ALA A 20 10.59 5.43 15.94
C ALA A 20 9.75 5.65 14.66
N ALA A 21 9.77 6.86 14.09
CA ALA A 21 9.07 7.14 12.84
C ALA A 21 9.57 6.27 11.68
N ARG A 22 10.87 5.99 11.61
CA ARG A 22 11.45 5.12 10.58
C ARG A 22 11.02 3.66 10.75
N VAL A 23 11.06 3.13 11.97
CA VAL A 23 10.55 1.78 12.24
C VAL A 23 9.07 1.66 11.84
N LEU A 24 8.24 2.63 12.24
CA LEU A 24 6.83 2.63 11.85
C LEU A 24 6.64 2.77 10.33
N SER A 25 7.47 3.57 9.67
CA SER A 25 7.48 3.71 8.20
C SER A 25 7.72 2.38 7.50
N ASP A 26 8.69 1.60 8.01
CA ASP A 26 9.17 0.37 7.39
C ASP A 26 8.22 -0.80 7.70
N VAL A 27 7.75 -0.91 8.96
CA VAL A 27 6.79 -1.94 9.38
C VAL A 27 5.43 -1.74 8.73
N LEU A 28 4.93 -0.51 8.70
CA LEU A 28 3.64 -0.15 8.10
C LEU A 28 3.79 0.28 6.63
N ALA A 29 4.81 -0.22 5.95
CA ALA A 29 4.99 -0.01 4.53
C ALA A 29 3.83 -0.67 3.72
N PRO A 30 3.48 -0.12 2.55
CA PRO A 30 2.37 -0.58 1.71
C PRO A 30 2.35 -2.08 1.48
N ALA A 31 3.48 -2.68 1.14
CA ALA A 31 3.56 -4.11 0.87
C ALA A 31 3.16 -4.95 2.09
N ASN A 32 3.61 -4.57 3.28
CA ASN A 32 3.30 -5.30 4.52
C ASN A 32 1.81 -5.19 4.86
N LEU A 33 1.23 -3.99 4.74
CA LEU A 33 -0.21 -3.78 4.95
C LEU A 33 -1.05 -4.54 3.94
N VAL A 34 -0.66 -4.53 2.66
CA VAL A 34 -1.32 -5.28 1.59
C VAL A 34 -1.29 -6.78 1.86
N VAL A 35 -0.11 -7.33 2.22
CA VAL A 35 0.04 -8.75 2.55
C VAL A 35 -0.84 -9.11 3.74
N ALA A 36 -0.77 -8.36 4.84
CA ALA A 36 -1.58 -8.62 6.01
C ALA A 36 -3.09 -8.55 5.70
N LEU A 37 -3.53 -7.54 4.96
CA LEU A 37 -4.94 -7.37 4.59
C LEU A 37 -5.44 -8.54 3.74
N LEU A 38 -4.66 -9.00 2.75
CA LEU A 38 -5.03 -10.13 1.90
C LEU A 38 -5.13 -11.45 2.67
N LEU A 39 -4.25 -11.67 3.65
CA LEU A 39 -4.34 -12.83 4.53
C LEU A 39 -5.58 -12.78 5.43
N LEU A 40 -5.86 -11.62 6.02
CA LEU A 40 -7.03 -11.43 6.89
C LEU A 40 -8.34 -11.60 6.12
N VAL A 41 -8.47 -10.98 4.94
CA VAL A 41 -9.66 -11.11 4.09
C VAL A 41 -9.76 -12.52 3.52
N GLY A 42 -8.66 -13.12 3.08
CA GLY A 42 -8.65 -14.51 2.62
C GLY A 42 -9.13 -15.49 3.69
N TRP A 43 -8.63 -15.36 4.92
CA TRP A 43 -9.13 -16.14 6.05
C TRP A 43 -10.61 -15.86 6.30
N HIS A 44 -11.04 -14.60 6.33
CA HIS A 44 -12.44 -14.22 6.55
C HIS A 44 -13.38 -14.86 5.51
N SER A 45 -13.01 -14.89 4.24
CA SER A 45 -13.89 -15.38 3.17
C SER A 45 -14.20 -16.87 3.22
N THR A 46 -13.40 -17.68 3.92
CA THR A 46 -13.61 -19.16 3.97
C THR A 46 -13.46 -19.78 5.35
N ALA A 47 -12.98 -19.03 6.35
CA ALA A 47 -12.58 -19.52 7.67
C ALA A 47 -11.66 -20.75 7.63
N SER A 48 -10.79 -20.84 6.62
CA SER A 48 -9.99 -22.04 6.35
C SER A 48 -8.61 -21.71 5.77
N TRP A 49 -7.72 -22.71 5.78
CA TRP A 49 -6.41 -22.64 5.13
C TRP A 49 -6.49 -22.38 3.62
N THR A 50 -7.58 -22.82 2.97
CA THR A 50 -7.83 -22.54 1.55
C THR A 50 -7.95 -21.03 1.31
N GLY A 51 -8.67 -20.31 2.19
CA GLY A 51 -8.77 -18.86 2.15
C GLY A 51 -7.43 -18.15 2.33
N LEU A 52 -6.61 -18.62 3.27
CA LEU A 52 -5.24 -18.12 3.41
C LEU A 52 -4.40 -18.38 2.15
N GLY A 53 -4.58 -19.52 1.48
CA GLY A 53 -3.96 -19.81 0.19
C GLY A 53 -4.31 -18.77 -0.88
N TRP A 54 -5.59 -18.39 -0.98
CA TRP A 54 -6.04 -17.33 -1.87
C TRP A 54 -5.46 -15.96 -1.49
N GLY A 55 -5.44 -15.65 -0.19
CA GLY A 55 -4.81 -14.44 0.34
C GLY A 55 -3.31 -14.38 0.02
N LEU A 56 -2.59 -15.50 0.17
CA LEU A 56 -1.17 -15.63 -0.18
C LEU A 56 -0.93 -15.45 -1.68
N LEU A 57 -1.79 -16.03 -2.52
CA LEU A 57 -1.71 -15.86 -3.97
C LEU A 57 -1.87 -14.39 -4.36
N GLY A 58 -2.88 -13.70 -3.81
CA GLY A 58 -3.02 -12.26 -3.99
C GLY A 58 -1.80 -11.49 -3.45
N ALA A 59 -1.30 -11.86 -2.27
CA ALA A 59 -0.18 -11.19 -1.61
C ALA A 59 1.12 -11.30 -2.40
N LEU A 60 1.32 -12.42 -3.10
CA LEU A 60 2.43 -12.60 -4.03
C LEU A 60 2.42 -11.51 -5.11
N PHE A 61 1.29 -11.31 -5.79
CA PHE A 61 1.19 -10.39 -6.92
C PHE A 61 1.04 -8.91 -6.50
N CYS A 62 0.43 -8.62 -5.35
CA CYS A 62 0.17 -7.27 -4.88
C CYS A 62 1.20 -6.72 -3.89
N GLY A 63 1.96 -7.60 -3.21
CA GLY A 63 2.93 -7.21 -2.20
C GLY A 63 4.34 -7.65 -2.56
N VAL A 64 4.56 -8.97 -2.68
CA VAL A 64 5.90 -9.59 -2.81
C VAL A 64 6.57 -9.23 -4.13
N VAL A 65 5.88 -9.36 -5.26
CA VAL A 65 6.43 -9.01 -6.58
C VAL A 65 6.70 -7.50 -6.68
N PRO A 66 5.76 -6.59 -6.32
CA PRO A 66 6.03 -5.14 -6.27
C PRO A 66 7.22 -4.75 -5.40
N ILE A 67 7.36 -5.29 -4.19
CA ILE A 67 8.54 -4.98 -3.36
C ILE A 67 9.82 -5.55 -3.96
N GLY A 68 9.75 -6.73 -4.59
CA GLY A 68 10.86 -7.31 -5.35
C GLY A 68 11.34 -6.41 -6.48
N ILE A 69 10.41 -5.82 -7.25
CA ILE A 69 10.72 -4.83 -8.31
C ILE A 69 11.50 -3.65 -7.72
N ILE A 70 11.05 -3.11 -6.59
CA ILE A 70 11.70 -1.97 -5.94
C ILE A 70 13.10 -2.36 -5.43
N VAL A 71 13.22 -3.48 -4.71
CA VAL A 71 14.49 -3.97 -4.16
C VAL A 71 15.52 -4.21 -5.26
N LEU A 72 15.11 -4.85 -6.37
CA LEU A 72 15.98 -5.07 -7.51
C LEU A 72 16.38 -3.75 -8.19
N GLY A 73 15.45 -2.80 -8.31
CA GLY A 73 15.73 -1.46 -8.83
C GLY A 73 16.78 -0.71 -8.00
N VAL A 74 16.69 -0.80 -6.67
CA VAL A 74 17.70 -0.21 -5.75
C VAL A 74 19.04 -0.93 -5.90
N ARG A 75 19.06 -2.27 -5.90
CA ARG A 75 20.30 -3.06 -6.04
C ARG A 75 21.04 -2.81 -7.35
N ARG A 76 20.31 -2.49 -8.42
CA ARG A 76 20.86 -2.15 -9.74
C ARG A 76 21.23 -0.67 -9.89
N GLY A 77 21.06 0.15 -8.85
CA GLY A 77 21.31 1.59 -8.89
C GLY A 77 20.28 2.40 -9.69
N ALA A 78 19.19 1.78 -10.16
CA ALA A 78 18.13 2.45 -10.92
C ALA A 78 17.18 3.28 -10.03
N LEU A 79 17.08 2.92 -8.74
CA LEU A 79 16.29 3.63 -7.72
C LEU A 79 17.20 4.10 -6.59
N THR A 80 16.96 5.30 -6.07
CA THR A 80 17.79 5.87 -5.00
C THR A 80 17.54 5.23 -3.64
N ASP A 81 16.31 4.82 -3.37
CA ASP A 81 15.89 4.30 -2.08
C ASP A 81 14.60 3.48 -2.20
N GLN A 82 14.37 2.59 -1.23
CA GLN A 82 13.19 1.70 -1.22
C GLN A 82 11.85 2.44 -1.05
N HIS A 83 11.84 3.63 -0.47
CA HIS A 83 10.63 4.45 -0.33
C HIS A 83 10.35 5.32 -1.56
N ILE A 84 11.23 5.27 -2.56
CA ILE A 84 11.19 6.01 -3.83
C ILE A 84 10.76 7.45 -3.59
N ARG A 85 11.59 8.21 -2.86
CA ARG A 85 11.25 9.59 -2.49
C ARG A 85 11.21 10.51 -3.70
N VAL A 86 11.98 10.19 -4.75
CA VAL A 86 11.98 10.91 -6.02
C VAL A 86 10.74 10.51 -6.83
N ARG A 87 9.79 11.43 -6.97
CA ARG A 87 8.52 11.21 -7.68
C ARG A 87 8.70 10.59 -9.08
N ARG A 88 9.68 11.09 -9.86
CA ARG A 88 9.94 10.60 -11.23
C ARG A 88 10.34 9.11 -11.26
N GLN A 89 11.00 8.62 -10.22
CA GLN A 89 11.41 7.21 -10.12
C GLN A 89 10.25 6.26 -9.76
N ARG A 90 9.05 6.79 -9.43
CA ARG A 90 7.88 5.98 -9.05
C ARG A 90 7.14 5.39 -10.23
N ILE A 91 7.18 6.05 -11.39
CA ILE A 91 6.34 5.70 -12.54
C ILE A 91 6.65 4.28 -13.04
N VAL A 92 7.92 3.95 -13.23
CA VAL A 92 8.33 2.63 -13.73
C VAL A 92 7.97 1.50 -12.75
N PRO A 93 8.34 1.56 -11.46
CA PRO A 93 7.94 0.53 -10.49
C PRO A 93 6.43 0.39 -10.34
N MET A 94 5.66 1.48 -10.37
CA MET A 94 4.19 1.43 -10.31
C MET A 94 3.60 0.78 -11.56
N GLY A 95 4.14 1.09 -12.75
CA GLY A 95 3.72 0.47 -14.01
C GLY A 95 4.02 -1.03 -14.05
N LEU A 96 5.20 -1.46 -13.61
CA LEU A 96 5.53 -2.89 -13.49
C LEU A 96 4.66 -3.60 -12.45
N SER A 97 4.37 -2.92 -11.34
CA SER A 97 3.44 -3.44 -10.31
C SER A 97 2.03 -3.61 -10.87
N LEU A 98 1.58 -2.71 -11.76
CA LEU A 98 0.29 -2.82 -12.43
C LEU A 98 0.16 -4.13 -13.22
N LEU A 99 1.19 -4.46 -14.00
CA LEU A 99 1.23 -5.71 -14.77
C LEU A 99 1.18 -6.94 -13.85
N SER A 100 1.91 -6.90 -12.74
CA SER A 100 1.88 -7.95 -11.71
C SER A 100 0.47 -8.14 -11.14
N VAL A 101 -0.20 -7.04 -10.76
CA VAL A 101 -1.55 -7.09 -10.20
C VAL A 101 -2.57 -7.61 -11.23
N ILE A 102 -2.48 -7.18 -12.50
CA ILE A 102 -3.34 -7.69 -13.58
C ILE A 102 -3.17 -9.21 -13.77
N ALA A 103 -1.93 -9.70 -13.73
CA ALA A 103 -1.66 -11.14 -13.78
C ALA A 103 -2.29 -11.88 -12.59
N GLY A 104 -2.17 -11.31 -11.38
CA GLY A 104 -2.81 -11.84 -10.17
C GLY A 104 -4.33 -11.90 -10.27
N ILE A 105 -4.99 -10.84 -10.76
CA ILE A 105 -6.45 -10.80 -11.00
C ILE A 105 -6.86 -11.88 -11.98
N THR A 106 -6.13 -12.00 -13.10
CA THR A 106 -6.41 -12.99 -14.15
C THR A 106 -6.36 -14.40 -13.56
N LEU A 107 -5.33 -14.71 -12.78
CA LEU A 107 -5.16 -16.02 -12.17
C LEU A 107 -6.23 -16.30 -11.11
N LEU A 108 -6.56 -15.33 -10.25
CA LEU A 108 -7.63 -15.46 -9.26
C LEU A 108 -8.99 -15.67 -9.93
N HIS A 109 -9.27 -15.01 -11.04
CA HIS A 109 -10.50 -15.20 -11.80
C HIS A 109 -10.58 -16.60 -12.39
N VAL A 110 -9.54 -17.04 -13.11
CA VAL A 110 -9.51 -18.34 -13.79
C VAL A 110 -9.60 -19.49 -12.79
N LEU A 111 -8.98 -19.35 -11.62
CA LEU A 111 -9.01 -20.39 -10.59
C LEU A 111 -10.24 -20.32 -9.67
N GLY A 112 -11.13 -19.34 -9.86
CA GLY A 112 -12.38 -19.24 -9.09
C GLY A 112 -12.19 -18.82 -7.63
N ALA A 113 -11.33 -17.83 -7.37
CA ALA A 113 -11.08 -17.33 -6.03
C ALA A 113 -12.35 -16.79 -5.34
N PRO A 114 -12.42 -16.83 -3.99
CA PRO A 114 -13.52 -16.23 -3.24
C PRO A 114 -13.73 -14.75 -3.59
N ARG A 115 -15.00 -14.34 -3.62
CA ARG A 115 -15.42 -13.03 -4.09
C ARG A 115 -14.70 -11.88 -3.39
N ASP A 116 -14.56 -11.92 -2.06
CA ASP A 116 -13.89 -10.82 -1.33
C ASP A 116 -12.40 -10.73 -1.68
N VAL A 117 -11.69 -11.85 -1.83
CA VAL A 117 -10.27 -11.84 -2.22
C VAL A 117 -10.11 -11.25 -3.61
N PHE A 118 -10.97 -11.65 -4.55
CA PHE A 118 -10.98 -11.09 -5.90
C PHE A 118 -11.29 -9.59 -5.88
N ALA A 119 -12.35 -9.18 -5.18
CA ALA A 119 -12.75 -7.78 -5.01
C ALA A 119 -11.63 -6.93 -4.38
N LEU A 120 -10.90 -7.48 -3.40
CA LEU A 120 -9.78 -6.82 -2.75
C LEU A 120 -8.62 -6.57 -3.71
N VAL A 121 -8.27 -7.55 -4.54
CA VAL A 121 -7.18 -7.38 -5.51
C VAL A 121 -7.59 -6.38 -6.61
N VAL A 122 -8.85 -6.38 -7.05
CA VAL A 122 -9.37 -5.37 -7.99
C VAL A 122 -9.36 -3.97 -7.35
N ALA A 123 -9.74 -3.84 -6.08
CA ALA A 123 -9.65 -2.59 -5.32
C ALA A 123 -8.20 -2.08 -5.24
N MET A 124 -7.22 -2.96 -5.02
CA MET A 124 -5.81 -2.60 -5.05
C MET A 124 -5.35 -2.12 -6.43
N LEU A 125 -5.82 -2.75 -7.52
CA LEU A 125 -5.56 -2.27 -8.88
C LEU A 125 -6.09 -0.85 -9.08
N VAL A 126 -7.35 -0.59 -8.72
CA VAL A 126 -7.96 0.75 -8.84
C VAL A 126 -7.20 1.78 -8.01
N GLY A 127 -6.84 1.44 -6.77
CA GLY A 127 -6.02 2.31 -5.91
C GLY A 127 -4.63 2.58 -6.49
N LEU A 128 -3.99 1.58 -7.10
CA LEU A 128 -2.69 1.73 -7.75
C LEU A 128 -2.77 2.61 -9.01
N VAL A 129 -3.76 2.38 -9.89
CA VAL A 129 -4.01 3.21 -11.07
C VAL A 129 -4.29 4.64 -10.65
N SER A 130 -5.19 4.85 -9.70
CA SER A 130 -5.53 6.18 -9.19
C SER A 130 -4.30 6.88 -8.62
N SER A 131 -3.49 6.17 -7.83
CA SER A 131 -2.23 6.69 -7.29
C SER A 131 -1.25 7.06 -8.38
N LEU A 132 -1.13 6.26 -9.44
CA LEU A 132 -0.24 6.51 -10.57
C LEU A 132 -0.66 7.77 -11.33
N LEU A 133 -1.94 7.88 -11.68
CA LEU A 133 -2.50 9.05 -12.37
C LEU A 133 -2.22 10.34 -11.61
N VAL A 134 -2.46 10.34 -10.29
CA VAL A 134 -2.11 11.50 -9.45
C VAL A 134 -0.60 11.70 -9.42
N THR A 135 0.19 10.65 -9.23
CA THR A 135 1.67 10.72 -9.13
C THR A 135 2.33 11.32 -10.37
N VAL A 136 1.73 11.16 -11.57
CA VAL A 136 2.21 11.76 -12.82
C VAL A 136 2.13 13.29 -12.79
N GLY A 137 1.09 13.87 -12.17
CA GLY A 137 0.92 15.33 -12.06
C GLY A 137 1.38 15.95 -10.74
N TRP A 138 1.19 15.24 -9.63
CA TRP A 138 1.38 15.76 -8.27
C TRP A 138 1.87 14.67 -7.30
N GLN A 139 2.63 15.06 -6.28
CA GLN A 139 3.15 14.09 -5.32
C GLN A 139 2.08 13.70 -4.30
N ILE A 140 1.64 12.45 -4.34
CA ILE A 140 0.73 11.86 -3.35
C ILE A 140 1.46 10.87 -2.43
N SER A 141 0.92 10.64 -1.22
CA SER A 141 1.42 9.63 -0.29
C SER A 141 0.75 8.27 -0.53
N VAL A 142 1.43 7.39 -1.26
CA VAL A 142 0.99 5.99 -1.45
C VAL A 142 0.88 5.24 -0.12
N HIS A 143 1.76 5.54 0.83
CA HIS A 143 1.69 5.00 2.18
C HIS A 143 0.38 5.34 2.87
N MET A 144 -0.05 6.59 2.79
CA MET A 144 -1.30 7.01 3.41
C MET A 144 -2.52 6.50 2.63
N SER A 145 -2.41 6.35 1.31
CA SER A 145 -3.46 5.74 0.51
C SER A 145 -3.70 4.28 0.87
N VAL A 146 -2.64 3.47 0.94
CA VAL A 146 -2.77 2.07 1.33
C VAL A 146 -3.22 1.94 2.78
N ALA A 147 -2.66 2.71 3.71
CA ALA A 147 -3.09 2.66 5.11
C ALA A 147 -4.56 3.08 5.29
N GLY A 148 -5.00 4.17 4.65
CA GLY A 148 -6.39 4.62 4.70
C GLY A 148 -7.35 3.60 4.09
N GLY A 149 -7.03 3.08 2.90
CA GLY A 149 -7.83 2.03 2.25
C GLY A 149 -7.88 0.75 3.08
N THR A 150 -6.75 0.35 3.70
CA THR A 150 -6.69 -0.81 4.59
C THR A 150 -7.65 -0.68 5.76
N VAL A 151 -7.65 0.47 6.45
CA VAL A 151 -8.56 0.70 7.59
C VAL A 151 -10.02 0.65 7.15
N MET A 152 -10.36 1.28 6.03
CA MET A 152 -11.73 1.30 5.51
C MET A 152 -12.19 -0.10 5.08
N ILE A 153 -11.35 -0.86 4.38
CA ILE A 153 -11.67 -2.24 3.97
C ILE A 153 -11.80 -3.15 5.18
N LEU A 154 -10.92 -3.05 6.18
CA LEU A 154 -11.08 -3.80 7.43
C LEU A 154 -12.42 -3.50 8.09
N ALA A 155 -12.84 -2.22 8.11
CA ALA A 155 -14.13 -1.83 8.68
C ALA A 155 -15.32 -2.37 7.89
N LEU A 156 -15.21 -2.48 6.56
CA LEU A 156 -16.22 -3.11 5.71
C LEU A 156 -16.33 -4.61 5.95
N VAL A 157 -15.20 -5.29 6.14
CA VAL A 157 -15.15 -6.76 6.30
C VAL A 157 -15.53 -7.21 7.70
N PHE A 158 -14.95 -6.57 8.73
CA PHE A 158 -15.08 -7.01 10.12
C PHE A 158 -16.03 -6.12 10.95
N GLY A 159 -16.59 -5.07 10.36
CA GLY A 159 -17.48 -4.14 11.05
C GLY A 159 -16.76 -3.18 12.01
N PRO A 160 -17.49 -2.52 12.91
CA PRO A 160 -16.96 -1.43 13.74
C PRO A 160 -15.92 -1.87 14.79
N VAL A 161 -15.79 -3.17 15.05
CA VAL A 161 -14.81 -3.70 16.02
C VAL A 161 -13.37 -3.35 15.62
N VAL A 162 -13.11 -3.13 14.33
CA VAL A 162 -11.79 -2.76 13.82
C VAL A 162 -11.55 -1.25 13.70
N LEU A 163 -12.45 -0.39 14.22
CA LEU A 163 -12.22 1.05 14.27
C LEU A 163 -10.87 1.45 14.92
N PRO A 164 -10.33 0.72 15.93
CA PRO A 164 -8.98 0.97 16.44
C PRO A 164 -7.88 0.86 15.36
N ALA A 165 -8.12 0.16 14.24
CA ALA A 165 -7.18 0.12 13.11
C ALA A 165 -6.92 1.50 12.51
N ALA A 166 -7.76 2.51 12.75
CA ALA A 166 -7.48 3.91 12.39
C ALA A 166 -6.14 4.42 12.96
N LEU A 167 -5.65 3.82 14.07
CA LEU A 167 -4.33 4.10 14.62
C LEU A 167 -3.19 3.73 13.66
N ILE A 168 -3.38 2.76 12.76
CA ILE A 168 -2.42 2.42 11.70
C ILE A 168 -2.24 3.62 10.77
N ALA A 169 -3.34 4.18 10.25
CA ALA A 169 -3.30 5.32 9.36
C ALA A 169 -2.71 6.57 10.07
N ALA A 170 -3.07 6.78 11.34
CA ALA A 170 -2.50 7.85 12.16
C ALA A 170 -0.98 7.67 12.36
N ALA A 171 -0.51 6.46 12.67
CA ALA A 171 0.92 6.15 12.84
C ALA A 171 1.70 6.33 11.53
N VAL A 172 1.14 5.91 10.39
CA VAL A 172 1.71 6.13 9.06
C VAL A 172 1.79 7.63 8.77
N GLY A 173 0.70 8.37 8.96
CA GLY A 173 0.65 9.82 8.73
C GLY A 173 1.69 10.56 9.57
N TRP A 174 1.74 10.28 10.88
CA TRP A 174 2.72 10.83 11.80
C TRP A 174 4.16 10.54 11.34
N SER A 175 4.45 9.28 11.01
CA SER A 175 5.77 8.87 10.53
C SER A 175 6.20 9.69 9.31
N ARG A 176 5.31 9.84 8.32
CA ARG A 176 5.62 10.59 7.09
C ARG A 176 5.84 12.08 7.33
N LEU A 177 5.14 12.68 8.29
CA LEU A 177 5.37 14.08 8.71
C LEU A 177 6.71 14.24 9.44
N VAL A 178 7.01 13.37 10.42
CA VAL A 178 8.26 13.42 11.19
C VAL A 178 9.48 13.21 10.29
N LEU A 179 9.38 12.31 9.32
CA LEU A 179 10.44 12.05 8.34
C LEU A 179 10.48 13.10 7.21
N LYS A 180 9.61 14.13 7.27
CA LYS A 180 9.47 15.18 6.26
C LYS A 180 9.34 14.60 4.84
N ALA A 181 8.69 13.45 4.72
CA ALA A 181 8.51 12.76 3.46
C ALA A 181 7.35 13.34 2.65
N HIS A 182 6.34 13.89 3.34
CA HIS A 182 5.11 14.42 2.76
C HIS A 182 4.57 15.61 3.54
N THR A 183 3.71 16.41 2.91
CA THR A 183 2.93 17.47 3.56
C THR A 183 1.56 16.96 4.03
N PRO A 184 0.86 17.64 4.97
CA PRO A 184 -0.47 17.23 5.41
C PRO A 184 -1.48 17.08 4.25
N ALA A 185 -1.46 17.99 3.27
CA ALA A 185 -2.33 17.89 2.09
C ALA A 185 -2.07 16.61 1.27
N GLN A 186 -0.82 16.18 1.12
CA GLN A 186 -0.46 14.95 0.42
C GLN A 186 -0.90 13.69 1.19
N LEU A 187 -0.94 13.77 2.52
CA LEU A 187 -1.43 12.68 3.37
C LEU A 187 -2.96 12.60 3.31
N LEU A 188 -3.66 13.72 3.48
CA LEU A 188 -5.13 13.76 3.38
C LEU A 188 -5.61 13.30 2.01
N ALA A 189 -4.99 13.78 0.93
CA ALA A 189 -5.28 13.32 -0.42
C ALA A 189 -4.97 11.82 -0.61
N GLY A 190 -3.87 11.34 -0.02
CA GLY A 190 -3.56 9.91 0.02
C GLY A 190 -4.67 9.10 0.68
N ALA A 191 -5.06 9.46 1.90
CA ALA A 191 -6.14 8.79 2.64
C ALA A 191 -7.45 8.78 1.85
N ALA A 192 -7.85 9.91 1.27
CA ALA A 192 -9.05 10.02 0.43
C ALA A 192 -8.96 9.11 -0.82
N LEU A 193 -7.80 9.04 -1.47
CA LEU A 193 -7.58 8.13 -2.59
C LEU A 193 -7.71 6.66 -2.16
N GLY A 194 -7.28 6.31 -0.94
CA GLY A 194 -7.54 4.98 -0.35
C GLY A 194 -9.03 4.63 -0.29
N GLY A 195 -9.91 5.63 -0.13
CA GLY A 195 -11.36 5.46 -0.19
C GLY A 195 -11.88 4.99 -1.55
N THR A 196 -11.19 5.28 -2.64
CA THR A 196 -11.56 4.75 -3.97
C THR A 196 -11.39 3.24 -4.05
N ALA A 197 -10.33 2.71 -3.44
CA ALA A 197 -10.12 1.27 -3.31
C ALA A 197 -11.18 0.65 -2.39
N ALA A 198 -11.46 1.26 -1.24
CA ALA A 198 -12.48 0.78 -0.33
C ALA A 198 -13.89 0.76 -0.96
N LEU A 199 -14.23 1.80 -1.73
CA LEU A 199 -15.48 1.85 -2.49
C LEU A 199 -15.54 0.75 -3.54
N THR A 200 -14.44 0.54 -4.29
CA THR A 200 -14.35 -0.55 -5.28
C THR A 200 -14.57 -1.90 -4.62
N PHE A 201 -13.94 -2.14 -3.46
CA PHE A 201 -14.15 -3.36 -2.69
C PHE A 201 -15.62 -3.54 -2.32
N ALA A 202 -16.24 -2.52 -1.71
CA ALA A 202 -17.64 -2.57 -1.28
C ALA A 202 -18.63 -2.86 -2.41
N LEU A 203 -18.33 -2.41 -3.63
CA LEU A 203 -19.17 -2.66 -4.82
C LEU A 203 -19.00 -4.07 -5.39
N LEU A 204 -17.86 -4.71 -5.14
CA LEU A 204 -17.48 -5.99 -5.74
C LEU A 204 -17.58 -7.18 -4.79
N SER A 205 -17.52 -6.97 -3.47
CA SER A 205 -17.69 -7.99 -2.41
C SER A 205 -19.14 -8.42 -2.25
#